data_AF-A0AAP4R5W9-F1
#
_entry.id   AF-A0AAP4R5W9-F1
#
_cell.length_a   1.000
_cell.length_b   1.000
_cell.length_c   1.000
_cell.angle_alpha   90.00
_cell.angle_beta   90.00
_cell.angle_gamma   90.00
#
_symmetry.space_group_name_H-M   'P 1'
#
loop_
_entity.id
_entity.type
_entity.pdbx_description
1 polymer ?
#
loop_
_entity_poly.entity_id
_entity_poly.type
_entity_poly.pdbx_seq_one_letter_code
_entity_poly.pdbx_strand_id
1 'polypeptide(L)'
;MSGFSRNKYDFEVQESEEWVLVHSGAVTNTNPGSMVYISINTMPICPNMSNKAFRSLIMRLRDTAVILIEERISDLARWDKIARDRVQFWFGRSDEAIRQKLSFGLPRLAAAMCELQPEKIIRWDEQSQRQLTCSVAPDTGANDAAVCKPDSARRIIAIYPHFCTVEDVYVAGNCKLKILIHECSHYIDTFDSDDVNYGFARGIGYWAQANPEGADRNADSIACYIAHFDDISEFLKKNIW
;
A
#
# COMPACT_ATOMS: atom_id res chain seq x y z
N MET A 1 -25.03 -38.82 31.85
CA MET A 1 -25.28 -37.36 31.97
C MET A 1 -24.27 -36.79 32.95
N SER A 2 -23.79 -35.57 32.67
CA SER A 2 -22.94 -34.71 33.52
C SER A 2 -21.47 -35.14 33.67
N GLY A 3 -20.45 -34.35 33.37
CA GLY A 3 -20.43 -32.96 32.90
C GLY A 3 -18.99 -32.60 32.53
N PHE A 4 -18.80 -32.04 31.34
CA PHE A 4 -17.52 -31.49 30.91
C PHE A 4 -17.25 -30.20 31.68
N SER A 5 -16.05 -30.13 32.25
CA SER A 5 -15.48 -29.00 32.96
C SER A 5 -15.61 -27.72 32.13
N ARG A 6 -16.34 -26.71 32.65
CA ARG A 6 -16.26 -25.34 32.14
C ARG A 6 -14.86 -24.80 32.44
N ASN A 7 -14.11 -24.54 31.37
CA ASN A 7 -12.84 -23.83 31.48
C ASN A 7 -13.13 -22.41 31.98
N LYS A 8 -12.33 -21.89 32.92
CA LYS A 8 -12.54 -20.58 33.59
C LYS A 8 -12.53 -19.38 32.62
N TYR A 9 -12.11 -19.64 31.39
CA TYR A 9 -12.00 -18.68 30.31
C TYR A 9 -12.93 -19.21 29.21
N ASP A 10 -14.19 -18.75 29.22
CA ASP A 10 -15.17 -19.07 28.17
C ASP A 10 -14.58 -18.62 26.82
N PHE A 11 -14.00 -19.55 26.07
CA PHE A 11 -13.59 -19.32 24.69
C PHE A 11 -14.68 -19.87 23.80
N GLU A 12 -15.44 -18.98 23.16
CA GLU A 12 -16.47 -19.35 22.19
C GLU A 12 -15.80 -19.81 20.89
N VAL A 13 -15.75 -21.13 20.66
CA VAL A 13 -15.07 -21.77 19.51
C VAL A 13 -15.90 -21.66 18.21
N GLN A 14 -16.73 -20.62 18.05
CA GLN A 14 -17.70 -20.55 16.93
C GLN A 14 -17.48 -19.43 15.91
N GLU A 15 -16.46 -18.58 16.06
CA GLU A 15 -16.04 -17.70 14.96
C GLU A 15 -14.68 -18.15 14.39
N SER A 16 -14.48 -17.90 13.10
CA SER A 16 -13.19 -18.06 12.43
C SER A 16 -12.19 -17.00 12.93
N GLU A 17 -11.77 -17.16 14.18
CA GLU A 17 -10.86 -16.26 14.86
C GLU A 17 -9.44 -16.44 14.30
N GLU A 18 -8.82 -15.31 13.94
CA GLU A 18 -7.44 -15.26 13.46
C GLU A 18 -6.52 -15.35 14.67
N TRP A 19 -5.89 -16.51 14.87
CA TRP A 19 -4.95 -16.72 15.97
C TRP A 19 -3.54 -16.32 15.54
N VAL A 20 -2.92 -15.40 16.28
CA VAL A 20 -1.54 -14.95 16.05
C VAL A 20 -0.64 -15.42 17.19
N LEU A 21 0.46 -16.08 16.85
CA LEU A 21 1.46 -16.50 17.82
C LEU A 21 2.26 -15.29 18.31
N VAL A 22 1.99 -14.84 19.52
CA VAL A 22 2.63 -13.65 20.12
C VAL A 22 3.96 -13.95 20.83
N HIS A 23 4.22 -15.22 21.16
CA HIS A 23 5.48 -15.66 21.77
C HIS A 23 5.62 -17.20 21.68
N SER A 24 6.78 -17.69 21.23
CA SER A 24 7.06 -19.13 21.08
C SER A 24 8.15 -19.66 22.00
N GLY A 25 8.93 -18.76 22.64
CA GLY A 25 10.10 -19.11 23.45
C GLY A 25 9.84 -19.19 24.95
N ALA A 26 8.57 -19.23 25.38
CA ALA A 26 8.24 -19.24 26.81
C ALA A 26 8.53 -20.64 27.34
N VAL A 27 9.74 -20.84 27.84
CA VAL A 27 10.11 -22.05 28.55
C VAL A 27 9.73 -21.90 30.02
N THR A 28 9.10 -22.93 30.59
CA THR A 28 9.04 -23.08 32.04
C THR A 28 10.46 -23.39 32.52
N ASN A 29 11.29 -22.37 32.74
CA ASN A 29 12.47 -22.59 33.56
C ASN A 29 11.95 -23.02 34.95
N THR A 30 12.64 -23.95 35.60
CA THR A 30 12.25 -24.54 36.89
C THR A 30 12.34 -23.56 38.07
N ASN A 31 12.33 -22.25 37.79
CA ASN A 31 12.44 -21.16 38.77
C ASN A 31 11.04 -20.61 39.07
N PRO A 32 10.50 -20.86 40.27
CA PRO A 32 9.21 -20.31 40.69
C PRO A 32 9.18 -18.78 40.53
N GLY A 33 8.14 -18.25 39.86
CA GLY A 33 7.96 -16.81 39.66
C GLY A 33 8.55 -16.22 38.38
N SER A 34 9.14 -17.02 37.49
CA SER A 34 9.60 -16.53 36.19
C SER A 34 8.40 -16.16 35.30
N MET A 35 8.34 -14.88 34.90
CA MET A 35 7.30 -14.31 34.05
C MET A 35 7.94 -13.71 32.80
N VAL A 36 7.33 -13.93 31.64
CA VAL A 36 7.64 -13.18 30.41
C VAL A 36 6.51 -12.18 30.19
N TYR A 37 6.84 -10.90 30.23
CA TYR A 37 5.89 -9.83 29.93
C TYR A 37 5.89 -9.56 28.43
N ILE A 38 4.75 -9.78 27.79
CA ILE A 38 4.55 -9.50 26.37
C ILE A 38 3.63 -8.29 26.27
N SER A 39 4.15 -7.18 25.77
CA SER A 39 3.34 -5.99 25.47
C SER A 39 2.78 -6.12 24.06
N ILE A 40 1.45 -6.11 23.93
CA ILE A 40 0.76 -6.15 22.65
C ILE A 40 0.11 -4.79 22.45
N ASN A 41 0.52 -4.06 21.41
CA ASN A 41 -0.22 -2.86 20.99
C ASN A 41 -1.48 -3.29 20.23
N THR A 42 -2.64 -3.11 20.86
CA THR A 42 -3.94 -3.39 20.25
C THR A 42 -4.60 -2.15 19.66
N MET A 43 -3.92 -0.99 19.71
CA MET A 43 -4.44 0.25 19.15
C MET A 43 -4.66 0.09 17.64
N PRO A 44 -5.86 0.45 17.13
CA PRO A 44 -6.13 0.37 15.71
C PRO A 44 -5.15 1.20 14.88
N ILE A 45 -4.81 0.73 13.67
CA ILE A 45 -4.10 1.55 12.68
C ILE A 45 -5.01 2.70 12.24
N CYS A 46 -6.26 2.38 11.91
CA CYS A 46 -7.31 3.35 11.60
C CYS A 46 -8.36 3.37 12.71
N PRO A 47 -8.63 4.53 13.37
CA PRO A 47 -9.55 4.61 14.50
C PRO A 47 -11.00 4.19 14.20
N ASN A 48 -11.41 4.23 12.94
CA ASN A 48 -12.75 3.90 12.47
C ASN A 48 -12.96 2.42 12.11
N MET A 49 -11.95 1.55 12.25
CA MET A 49 -12.07 0.13 11.93
C MET A 49 -11.18 -0.76 12.80
N SER A 50 -11.50 -2.06 12.90
CA SER A 50 -10.64 -3.02 13.60
C SER A 50 -9.36 -3.31 12.80
N ASN A 51 -8.30 -3.74 13.49
CA ASN A 51 -7.06 -4.17 12.81
C ASN A 51 -7.33 -5.33 11.83
N LYS A 52 -8.21 -6.29 12.17
CA LYS A 52 -8.60 -7.37 11.24
C LYS A 52 -9.19 -6.80 9.94
N ALA A 53 -10.16 -5.88 10.05
CA ALA A 53 -10.78 -5.25 8.90
C ALA A 53 -9.77 -4.43 8.08
N PHE A 54 -8.87 -3.70 8.75
CA PHE A 54 -7.80 -2.95 8.09
C PHE A 54 -6.88 -3.87 7.29
N ARG A 55 -6.41 -4.98 7.89
CA ARG A 55 -5.55 -5.96 7.21
C ARG A 55 -6.23 -6.54 5.99
N SER A 56 -7.50 -6.95 6.10
CA SER A 56 -8.28 -7.45 4.95
C SER A 56 -8.42 -6.40 3.85
N LEU A 57 -8.67 -5.14 4.22
CA LEU A 57 -8.77 -4.02 3.28
C LEU A 57 -7.45 -3.80 2.52
N ILE A 58 -6.33 -3.70 3.23
CA ILE A 58 -5.00 -3.52 2.61
C ILE A 58 -4.68 -4.65 1.65
N MET A 59 -4.94 -5.91 2.02
CA MET A 59 -4.68 -7.04 1.14
C MET A 59 -5.54 -7.00 -0.13
N ARG A 60 -6.82 -6.64 -0.02
CA ARG A 60 -7.68 -6.44 -1.19
C ARG A 60 -7.16 -5.31 -2.09
N LEU A 61 -6.79 -4.16 -1.51
CA LEU A 61 -6.23 -3.03 -2.27
C LEU A 61 -4.92 -3.41 -2.98
N ARG A 62 -4.03 -4.14 -2.30
CA ARG A 62 -2.79 -4.69 -2.88
C ARG A 62 -3.10 -5.58 -4.08
N ASP A 63 -4.01 -6.54 -3.93
CA ASP A 63 -4.34 -7.49 -4.99
C ASP A 63 -4.97 -6.79 -6.20
N THR A 64 -5.86 -5.83 -5.96
CA THR A 64 -6.42 -4.97 -7.01
C THR A 64 -5.33 -4.14 -7.70
N ALA A 65 -4.37 -3.58 -6.96
CA ALA A 65 -3.25 -2.83 -7.54
C ALA A 65 -2.39 -3.71 -8.45
N VAL A 66 -2.06 -4.93 -8.01
CA VAL A 66 -1.27 -5.89 -8.81
C VAL A 66 -1.96 -6.18 -10.15
N ILE A 67 -3.27 -6.45 -10.15
CA ILE A 67 -4.03 -6.69 -11.39
C ILE A 67 -3.93 -5.48 -12.33
N LEU A 68 -4.10 -4.25 -11.82
CA LEU A 68 -4.00 -3.05 -12.63
C LEU A 68 -2.58 -2.83 -13.19
N ILE A 69 -1.54 -3.16 -12.41
CA ILE A 69 -0.15 -3.09 -12.85
C ILE A 69 0.09 -4.08 -14.00
N GLU A 70 -0.38 -5.32 -13.87
CA GLU A 70 -0.27 -6.36 -14.91
C GLU A 70 -0.99 -5.97 -16.21
N GLU A 71 -2.15 -5.32 -16.10
CA GLU A 71 -2.82 -4.73 -17.27
C GLU A 71 -1.94 -3.68 -17.93
N ARG A 72 -1.30 -2.78 -17.16
CA ARG A 72 -0.40 -1.77 -17.74
C ARG A 72 0.83 -2.40 -18.39
N ILE A 73 1.40 -3.46 -17.82
CA ILE A 73 2.48 -4.23 -18.44
C ILE A 73 2.03 -4.79 -19.80
N SER A 74 0.83 -5.34 -19.85
CA SER A 74 0.23 -5.86 -21.10
C SER A 74 -0.02 -4.76 -22.12
N ASP A 75 -0.45 -3.57 -21.68
CA ASP A 75 -0.62 -2.39 -22.54
C ASP A 75 0.71 -1.91 -23.13
N LEU A 76 1.80 -1.92 -22.36
CA LEU A 76 3.15 -1.56 -22.84
C LEU A 76 3.71 -2.57 -23.85
N ALA A 77 3.39 -3.85 -23.68
CA ALA A 77 3.77 -4.89 -24.62
C ALA A 77 3.08 -4.68 -25.98
N ARG A 78 1.78 -4.36 -25.97
CA ARG A 78 1.02 -4.04 -27.20
C ARG A 78 1.43 -2.70 -27.82
N TRP A 79 1.65 -1.69 -26.99
CA TRP A 79 2.03 -0.32 -27.36
C TRP A 79 1.16 0.30 -28.47
N ASP A 80 -0.13 -0.01 -28.42
CA ASP A 80 -1.12 0.52 -29.35
C ASP A 80 -1.38 2.02 -29.10
N LYS A 81 -2.28 2.62 -29.90
CA LYS A 81 -2.61 4.04 -29.76
C LYS A 81 -3.19 4.36 -28.37
N ILE A 82 -4.01 3.48 -27.80
CA ILE A 82 -4.67 3.72 -26.51
C ILE A 82 -3.63 3.70 -25.39
N ALA A 83 -2.71 2.72 -25.41
CA ALA A 83 -1.61 2.64 -24.46
C ALA A 83 -0.71 3.89 -24.52
N ARG A 84 -0.34 4.31 -25.73
CA ARG A 84 0.49 5.51 -25.93
C ARG A 84 -0.22 6.80 -25.51
N ASP A 85 -1.50 6.95 -25.82
CA ASP A 85 -2.29 8.12 -25.41
C ASP A 85 -2.36 8.22 -23.87
N ARG A 86 -2.52 7.07 -23.18
CA ARG A 86 -2.50 7.04 -21.71
C ARG A 86 -1.14 7.42 -21.14
N VAL A 87 -0.05 6.89 -21.69
CA VAL A 87 1.32 7.26 -21.26
C VAL A 87 1.56 8.75 -21.54
N GLN A 88 1.19 9.24 -22.73
CA GLN A 88 1.26 10.65 -23.09
C GLN A 88 0.53 11.53 -22.08
N PHE A 89 -0.67 11.15 -21.66
CA PHE A 89 -1.45 11.96 -20.73
C PHE A 89 -0.82 12.04 -19.33
N TRP A 90 -0.28 10.93 -18.79
CA TRP A 90 0.24 10.93 -17.41
C TRP A 90 1.71 11.32 -17.28
N PHE A 91 2.48 11.25 -18.38
CA PHE A 91 3.91 11.55 -18.39
C PHE A 91 4.29 12.70 -19.32
N GLY A 92 3.36 13.26 -20.09
CA GLY A 92 3.64 14.34 -21.04
C GLY A 92 4.46 13.91 -22.27
N ARG A 93 4.78 12.61 -22.38
CA ARG A 93 5.55 12.01 -23.46
C ARG A 93 5.12 10.56 -23.66
N SER A 94 5.37 10.01 -24.84
CA SER A 94 5.05 8.61 -25.19
C SER A 94 6.12 7.98 -26.10
N ASP A 95 7.37 8.35 -25.86
CA ASP A 95 8.53 7.84 -26.58
C ASP A 95 9.10 6.55 -25.96
N GLU A 96 10.14 6.01 -26.59
CA GLU A 96 10.77 4.75 -26.18
C GLU A 96 11.45 4.85 -24.81
N ALA A 97 11.89 6.03 -24.38
CA ALA A 97 12.55 6.20 -23.08
C ALA A 97 11.56 5.98 -21.93
N ILE A 98 10.37 6.62 -21.99
CA ILE A 98 9.34 6.38 -20.98
C ILE A 98 8.78 4.96 -21.07
N ARG A 99 8.66 4.40 -22.29
CA ARG A 99 8.24 3.01 -22.47
C ARG A 99 9.18 2.04 -21.77
N GLN A 100 10.49 2.20 -21.95
CA GLN A 100 11.49 1.37 -21.28
C GLN A 100 11.43 1.53 -19.77
N LYS A 101 11.36 2.77 -19.27
CA LYS A 101 11.23 3.05 -17.83
C LYS A 101 10.04 2.31 -17.22
N LEU A 102 8.86 2.42 -17.84
CA LEU A 102 7.67 1.72 -17.37
C LEU A 102 7.80 0.20 -17.51
N SER A 103 8.40 -0.30 -18.60
CA SER A 103 8.59 -1.74 -18.83
C SER A 103 9.53 -2.39 -17.80
N PHE A 104 10.50 -1.65 -17.25
CA PHE A 104 11.34 -2.13 -16.16
C PHE A 104 10.72 -1.92 -14.77
N GLY A 105 10.07 -0.77 -14.55
CA GLY A 105 9.54 -0.39 -13.24
C GLY A 105 8.26 -1.13 -12.86
N LEU A 106 7.32 -1.35 -13.79
CA LEU A 106 6.04 -1.98 -13.48
C LEU A 106 6.19 -3.42 -12.96
N PRO A 107 7.01 -4.31 -13.56
CA PRO A 107 7.21 -5.66 -13.01
C PRO A 107 7.82 -5.64 -11.60
N ARG A 108 8.73 -4.71 -11.33
CA ARG A 108 9.36 -4.55 -10.02
C ARG A 108 8.35 -4.02 -8.99
N LEU A 109 7.51 -3.07 -9.39
CA LEU A 109 6.43 -2.56 -8.55
C LEU A 109 5.40 -3.66 -8.24
N ALA A 110 5.03 -4.50 -9.21
CA ALA A 110 4.15 -5.65 -8.98
C ALA A 110 4.77 -6.63 -7.97
N ALA A 111 6.07 -6.95 -8.11
CA ALA A 111 6.77 -7.80 -7.16
C ALA A 111 6.80 -7.21 -5.74
N ALA A 112 7.13 -5.93 -5.60
CA ALA A 112 7.13 -5.22 -4.32
C ALA A 112 5.73 -5.19 -3.68
N MET A 113 4.68 -4.99 -4.49
CA MET A 113 3.29 -5.07 -4.05
C MET A 113 2.96 -6.47 -3.53
N CYS A 114 3.29 -7.53 -4.24
CA CYS A 114 3.06 -8.92 -3.81
C CYS A 114 3.80 -9.27 -2.50
N GLU A 115 4.92 -8.61 -2.22
CA GLU A 115 5.65 -8.77 -0.96
C GLU A 115 5.02 -8.02 0.22
N LEU A 116 4.06 -7.13 -0.01
CA LEU A 116 3.34 -6.45 1.07
C LEU A 116 2.52 -7.46 1.86
N GLN A 117 2.72 -7.41 3.17
CA GLN A 117 1.98 -8.17 4.17
C GLN A 117 1.39 -7.19 5.17
N PRO A 118 0.30 -7.54 5.87
CA PRO A 118 -0.36 -6.60 6.76
C PRO A 118 0.54 -6.08 7.89
N GLU A 119 1.51 -6.87 8.34
CA GLU A 119 2.46 -6.51 9.41
C GLU A 119 3.49 -5.45 8.97
N LYS A 120 3.60 -5.22 7.66
CA LYS A 120 4.49 -4.21 7.08
C LYS A 120 3.81 -2.84 6.98
N ILE A 121 2.50 -2.78 7.20
CA ILE A 121 1.75 -1.54 7.26
C ILE A 121 1.60 -1.15 8.73
N ILE A 122 2.26 -0.07 9.13
CA ILE A 122 2.34 0.37 10.52
C ILE A 122 1.69 1.73 10.69
N ARG A 123 1.33 2.08 11.93
CA ARG A 123 0.95 3.47 12.24
C ARG A 123 2.20 4.35 12.27
N TRP A 124 2.08 5.59 11.79
CA TRP A 124 3.19 6.54 11.69
C TRP A 124 3.99 6.72 12.99
N ASP A 125 3.33 6.80 14.14
CA ASP A 125 3.95 6.97 15.46
C ASP A 125 4.77 5.74 15.92
N GLU A 126 4.54 4.57 15.33
CA GLU A 126 5.27 3.32 15.61
C GLU A 126 6.61 3.23 14.88
N GLN A 127 6.88 4.13 13.92
CA GLN A 127 8.12 4.11 13.14
C GLN A 127 9.38 4.13 14.02
N SER A 128 9.33 4.86 15.15
CA SER A 128 10.45 5.08 16.05
C SER A 128 10.90 3.77 16.72
N GLN A 129 9.97 2.82 16.83
CA GLN A 129 10.21 1.48 17.37
C GLN A 129 10.75 0.51 16.31
N ARG A 130 10.69 0.86 15.02
CA ARG A 130 11.06 -0.03 13.91
C ARG A 130 12.49 0.16 13.38
N GLN A 131 13.22 1.15 13.92
CA GLN A 131 14.59 1.48 13.55
C GLN A 131 14.76 1.58 12.03
N LEU A 132 13.93 2.41 11.38
CA LEU A 132 14.04 2.67 9.95
C LEU A 132 15.38 3.36 9.66
N THR A 133 15.94 3.12 8.47
CA THR A 133 17.22 3.72 8.05
C THR A 133 17.13 5.22 7.75
N CYS A 134 15.91 5.76 7.69
CA CYS A 134 15.61 7.17 7.50
C CYS A 134 14.37 7.58 8.30
N SER A 135 14.19 8.89 8.50
CA SER A 135 13.00 9.47 9.10
C SER A 135 11.97 9.77 8.04
N VAL A 136 10.74 9.31 8.24
CA VAL A 136 9.60 9.78 7.44
C VAL A 136 9.17 11.17 7.96
N ALA A 137 8.35 11.91 7.20
CA ALA A 137 8.05 13.32 7.48
C ALA A 137 7.04 13.52 8.64
N PRO A 138 7.22 14.47 9.57
CA PRO A 138 6.28 14.70 10.66
C PRO A 138 4.83 14.85 10.18
N ASP A 139 3.88 14.30 10.95
CA ASP A 139 2.45 14.42 10.64
C ASP A 139 2.01 15.89 10.66
N THR A 140 1.52 16.36 9.51
CA THR A 140 0.96 17.70 9.32
C THR A 140 -0.57 17.72 9.36
N GLY A 141 -1.20 16.55 9.53
CA GLY A 141 -2.65 16.34 9.43
C GLY A 141 -3.16 16.10 8.01
N ALA A 142 -2.30 16.26 6.99
CA ALA A 142 -2.62 16.02 5.58
C ALA A 142 -1.84 14.85 4.95
N ASN A 143 -0.88 14.27 5.68
CA ASN A 143 -0.10 13.13 5.20
C ASN A 143 -0.99 11.90 5.16
N ASP A 144 -0.93 11.14 4.06
CA ASP A 144 -1.65 9.88 3.93
C ASP A 144 -0.76 8.71 4.38
N ALA A 145 0.40 8.58 3.73
CA ALA A 145 1.36 7.53 4.01
C ALA A 145 2.78 8.07 3.81
N ALA A 146 3.76 7.26 4.21
CA ALA A 146 5.15 7.48 3.87
C ALA A 146 5.93 6.17 3.93
N VAL A 147 6.93 6.05 3.07
CA VAL A 147 7.93 4.99 3.12
C VAL A 147 9.32 5.54 3.39
N CYS A 148 10.18 4.70 3.94
CA CYS A 148 11.61 4.96 3.95
C CYS A 148 12.23 4.41 2.66
N LYS A 149 12.44 5.27 1.65
CA LYS A 149 12.98 4.88 0.32
C LYS A 149 14.21 3.95 0.41
N PRO A 150 15.27 4.24 1.19
CA PRO A 150 16.42 3.32 1.34
C PRO A 150 16.10 1.96 1.98
N ASP A 151 15.02 1.85 2.75
CA ASP A 151 14.60 0.62 3.44
C ASP A 151 13.64 -0.24 2.59
N SER A 152 13.89 -0.26 1.28
CA SER A 152 13.01 -0.90 0.31
C SER A 152 12.78 -2.38 0.61
N ALA A 153 13.81 -3.12 1.00
CA ALA A 153 13.73 -4.57 1.25
C ALA A 153 12.72 -4.96 2.35
N ARG A 154 12.47 -4.08 3.34
CA ARG A 154 11.50 -4.37 4.42
C ARG A 154 10.06 -4.11 4.00
N ARG A 155 9.84 -3.29 2.97
CA ARG A 155 8.54 -2.85 2.43
C ARG A 155 7.61 -2.25 3.49
N ILE A 156 8.17 -1.47 4.43
CA ILE A 156 7.39 -0.85 5.49
C ILE A 156 6.73 0.42 4.98
N ILE A 157 5.41 0.52 5.14
CA ILE A 157 4.63 1.72 4.87
C ILE A 157 4.06 2.23 6.19
N ALA A 158 4.38 3.48 6.51
CA ALA A 158 3.83 4.19 7.65
C ALA A 158 2.53 4.89 7.23
N ILE A 159 1.43 4.62 7.92
CA ILE A 159 0.11 5.19 7.66
C ILE A 159 -0.18 6.27 8.69
N TYR A 160 -0.63 7.42 8.19
CA TYR A 160 -1.01 8.58 8.99
C TYR A 160 -2.54 8.62 9.19
N PRO A 161 -3.05 9.41 10.14
CA PRO A 161 -4.48 9.48 10.41
C PRO A 161 -5.34 9.87 9.20
N HIS A 162 -4.86 10.73 8.30
CA HIS A 162 -5.63 11.20 7.16
C HIS A 162 -5.98 10.07 6.17
N PHE A 163 -5.09 9.09 5.96
CA PHE A 163 -5.36 7.91 5.11
C PHE A 163 -6.66 7.20 5.48
N CYS A 164 -6.97 7.16 6.77
CA CYS A 164 -8.17 6.49 7.29
C CYS A 164 -9.48 7.20 6.92
N THR A 165 -9.40 8.43 6.41
CA THR A 165 -10.53 9.26 5.96
C THR A 165 -10.73 9.21 4.44
N VAL A 166 -9.71 8.81 3.69
CA VAL A 166 -9.73 8.73 2.23
C VAL A 166 -10.55 7.51 1.77
N GLU A 167 -11.26 7.60 0.66
CA GLU A 167 -12.02 6.47 0.10
C GLU A 167 -11.11 5.32 -0.34
N ASP A 168 -11.61 4.09 -0.27
CA ASP A 168 -10.82 2.91 -0.65
C ASP A 168 -10.46 2.94 -2.14
N VAL A 169 -11.45 3.23 -3.01
CA VAL A 169 -11.34 3.15 -4.48
C VAL A 169 -12.03 4.30 -5.24
N TYR A 170 -11.87 5.55 -4.79
CA TYR A 170 -12.26 6.71 -5.61
C TYR A 170 -11.27 6.93 -6.79
N VAL A 171 -11.36 6.07 -7.80
CA VAL A 171 -10.40 5.97 -8.92
C VAL A 171 -10.32 7.21 -9.83
N ALA A 172 -11.29 8.13 -9.76
CA ALA A 172 -11.22 9.42 -10.44
C ALA A 172 -10.39 10.48 -9.66
N GLY A 173 -10.15 10.26 -8.36
CA GLY A 173 -9.43 11.19 -7.48
C GLY A 173 -8.49 10.49 -6.51
N ASN A 174 -8.31 11.05 -5.31
CA ASN A 174 -7.46 10.44 -4.27
C ASN A 174 -8.17 9.22 -3.66
N CYS A 175 -7.43 8.13 -3.48
CA CYS A 175 -7.94 6.92 -2.86
C CYS A 175 -6.81 6.09 -2.25
N LYS A 176 -7.15 5.25 -1.26
CA LYS A 176 -6.19 4.34 -0.60
C LYS A 176 -5.45 3.44 -1.61
N LEU A 177 -6.14 2.99 -2.66
CA LEU A 177 -5.54 2.20 -3.75
C LEU A 177 -4.35 2.92 -4.40
N LYS A 178 -4.54 4.19 -4.77
CA LYS A 178 -3.48 4.99 -5.41
C LYS A 178 -2.38 5.36 -4.44
N ILE A 179 -2.71 5.63 -3.18
CA ILE A 179 -1.73 5.88 -2.13
C ILE A 179 -0.78 4.68 -1.97
N LEU A 180 -1.29 3.44 -1.92
CA LEU A 180 -0.42 2.27 -1.84
C LEU A 180 0.51 2.14 -3.07
N ILE A 181 -0.01 2.41 -4.27
CA ILE A 181 0.78 2.40 -5.52
C ILE A 181 1.87 3.47 -5.49
N HIS A 182 1.51 4.67 -5.05
CA HIS A 182 2.43 5.79 -4.85
C HIS A 182 3.58 5.39 -3.92
N GLU A 183 3.26 4.94 -2.71
CA GLU A 183 4.28 4.59 -1.70
C GLU A 183 5.23 3.50 -2.18
N CYS A 184 4.72 2.47 -2.85
CA CYS A 184 5.56 1.40 -3.36
C CYS A 184 6.41 1.82 -4.58
N SER A 185 6.01 2.87 -5.29
CA SER A 185 6.80 3.42 -6.40
C SER A 185 8.08 4.12 -5.93
N HIS A 186 8.11 4.59 -4.67
CA HIS A 186 9.28 5.24 -4.10
C HIS A 186 10.44 4.29 -3.85
N TYR A 187 10.19 2.99 -3.65
CA TYR A 187 11.27 2.05 -3.36
C TYR A 187 12.37 2.09 -4.43
N ILE A 188 13.64 2.06 -3.99
CA ILE A 188 14.82 2.19 -4.87
C ILE A 188 14.90 1.06 -5.89
N ASP A 189 14.34 -0.09 -5.54
CA ASP A 189 14.30 -1.28 -6.39
C ASP A 189 13.02 -1.38 -7.24
N THR A 190 12.15 -0.36 -7.21
CA THR A 190 10.98 -0.23 -8.09
C THR A 190 11.20 0.87 -9.14
N PHE A 191 10.58 2.04 -8.96
CA PHE A 191 10.73 3.22 -9.83
C PHE A 191 11.69 4.25 -9.27
N ASP A 192 12.08 4.13 -8.00
CA ASP A 192 12.86 5.16 -7.29
C ASP A 192 12.22 6.55 -7.47
N SER A 193 10.89 6.62 -7.43
CA SER A 193 10.13 7.84 -7.70
C SER A 193 10.31 8.89 -6.59
N ASP A 194 9.93 10.12 -6.88
CA ASP A 194 9.94 11.28 -5.98
C ASP A 194 8.56 11.94 -5.94
N ASP A 195 8.36 12.80 -4.94
CA ASP A 195 7.19 13.67 -4.81
C ASP A 195 7.43 15.02 -5.49
N VAL A 196 7.38 15.03 -6.82
CA VAL A 196 7.62 16.25 -7.60
C VAL A 196 6.40 17.16 -7.59
N ASN A 197 5.21 16.58 -7.71
CA ASN A 197 3.94 17.31 -7.67
C ASN A 197 2.82 16.37 -7.16
N TYR A 198 1.98 16.90 -6.27
CA TYR A 198 0.90 16.16 -5.61
C TYR A 198 -0.45 16.35 -6.31
N GLY A 199 -1.15 15.24 -6.53
CA GLY A 199 -2.53 15.16 -7.01
C GLY A 199 -2.86 13.83 -7.69
N PHE A 200 -3.99 13.22 -7.33
CA PHE A 200 -4.45 11.92 -7.88
C PHE A 200 -5.55 12.01 -8.95
N ALA A 201 -5.82 13.23 -9.45
CA ALA A 201 -6.83 13.52 -10.46
C ALA A 201 -6.21 13.99 -11.78
N ARG A 202 -7.03 14.29 -12.79
CA ARG A 202 -6.55 14.74 -14.12
C ARG A 202 -5.61 15.95 -14.09
N GLY A 203 -5.64 16.74 -13.02
CA GLY A 203 -4.69 17.84 -12.78
C GLY A 203 -3.23 17.42 -12.93
N ILE A 204 -2.84 16.24 -12.41
CA ILE A 204 -1.45 15.77 -12.53
C ILE A 204 -1.09 15.40 -13.98
N GLY A 205 -2.04 14.87 -14.75
CA GLY A 205 -1.84 14.59 -16.17
C GLY A 205 -1.70 15.86 -17.01
N TYR A 206 -2.46 16.91 -16.69
CA TYR A 206 -2.30 18.22 -17.33
C TYR A 206 -0.96 18.87 -16.98
N TRP A 207 -0.53 18.79 -15.72
CA TRP A 207 0.78 19.24 -15.29
C TRP A 207 1.91 18.49 -16.04
N ALA A 208 1.78 17.17 -16.21
CA ALA A 208 2.76 16.36 -16.90
C ALA A 208 3.02 16.83 -18.35
N GLN A 209 1.99 17.35 -19.05
CA GLN A 209 2.18 17.90 -20.41
C GLN A 209 3.16 19.07 -20.46
N ALA A 210 3.21 19.88 -19.39
CA ALA A 210 4.12 21.01 -19.27
C ALA A 210 5.45 20.65 -18.61
N ASN A 211 5.53 19.50 -17.92
CA ASN A 211 6.70 19.08 -17.17
C ASN A 211 6.94 17.55 -17.27
N PRO A 212 7.26 17.03 -18.47
CA PRO A 212 7.43 15.60 -18.68
C PRO A 212 8.62 15.03 -17.90
N GLU A 213 9.72 15.79 -17.75
CA GLU A 213 10.88 15.35 -16.96
C GLU A 213 10.56 15.16 -15.47
N GLY A 214 9.70 16.03 -14.92
CA GLY A 214 9.19 15.88 -13.57
C GLY A 214 8.22 14.70 -13.46
N ALA A 215 7.29 14.59 -14.40
CA ALA A 215 6.27 13.54 -14.41
C ALA A 215 6.86 12.13 -14.53
N ASP A 216 7.93 11.96 -15.30
CA ASP A 216 8.64 10.69 -15.47
C ASP A 216 9.11 10.11 -14.13
N ARG A 217 9.41 10.93 -13.13
CA ARG A 217 9.86 10.51 -11.79
C ARG A 217 8.83 10.73 -10.69
N ASN A 218 7.63 11.22 -11.01
CA ASN A 218 6.63 11.56 -10.00
C ASN A 218 5.81 10.34 -9.58
N ALA A 219 5.73 10.07 -8.28
CA ALA A 219 4.98 8.94 -7.72
C ALA A 219 3.47 9.00 -8.06
N ASP A 220 2.86 10.19 -7.99
CA ASP A 220 1.44 10.38 -8.32
C ASP A 220 1.14 10.18 -9.81
N SER A 221 2.08 10.54 -10.70
CA SER A 221 1.94 10.27 -12.13
C SER A 221 1.92 8.77 -12.40
N ILE A 222 2.78 7.99 -11.72
CA ILE A 222 2.82 6.53 -11.82
C ILE A 222 1.52 5.92 -11.28
N ALA A 223 1.08 6.34 -10.09
CA ALA A 223 -0.15 5.85 -9.49
C ALA A 223 -1.40 6.15 -10.34
N CYS A 224 -1.49 7.35 -10.92
CA CYS A 224 -2.58 7.71 -11.82
C CYS A 224 -2.51 6.96 -13.15
N TYR A 225 -1.31 6.79 -13.72
CA TYR A 225 -1.11 5.97 -14.90
C TYR A 225 -1.62 4.53 -14.68
N ILE A 226 -1.45 3.96 -13.49
CA ILE A 226 -1.92 2.62 -13.18
C ILE A 226 -3.43 2.60 -12.90
N ALA A 227 -3.93 3.45 -12.00
CA ALA A 227 -5.23 3.26 -11.37
C ALA A 227 -6.25 4.39 -11.59
N HIS A 228 -5.99 5.34 -12.49
CA HIS A 228 -6.99 6.36 -12.81
C HIS A 228 -8.01 5.87 -13.85
N PHE A 229 -9.28 6.06 -13.51
CA PHE A 229 -10.46 5.86 -14.38
C PHE A 229 -11.34 7.11 -14.26
N ASP A 230 -11.81 7.64 -15.40
CA ASP A 230 -12.67 8.82 -15.41
C ASP A 230 -14.06 8.52 -14.81
N ASP A 231 -14.53 7.27 -14.94
CA ASP A 231 -15.79 6.79 -14.40
C ASP A 231 -15.57 5.52 -13.56
N ILE A 232 -16.12 5.51 -12.33
CA ILE A 232 -16.12 4.35 -11.44
C ILE A 232 -16.78 3.13 -12.11
N SER A 233 -17.73 3.33 -13.03
CA SER A 233 -18.39 2.23 -13.74
C SER A 233 -17.40 1.41 -14.59
N GLU A 234 -16.36 2.04 -15.15
CA GLU A 234 -15.31 1.35 -15.91
C GLU A 234 -14.46 0.46 -15.02
N PHE A 235 -14.14 0.95 -13.82
CA PHE A 235 -13.42 0.18 -12.82
C PHE A 235 -14.25 -1.00 -12.31
N LEU A 236 -15.53 -0.79 -11.97
CA LEU A 236 -16.41 -1.85 -11.49
C LEU A 236 -16.69 -2.93 -12.55
N LYS A 237 -16.75 -2.58 -13.84
CA LYS A 237 -16.90 -3.55 -14.94
C LYS A 237 -15.76 -4.57 -15.01
N LYS A 238 -14.60 -4.27 -14.43
CA LYS A 238 -13.46 -5.20 -14.37
C LYS A 238 -13.67 -6.34 -13.38
N ASN A 239 -14.57 -6.17 -12.39
CA ASN A 239 -14.83 -7.16 -11.34
C ASN A 239 -13.56 -7.57 -10.57
N ILE A 240 -12.69 -6.58 -10.30
CA ILE A 240 -11.40 -6.74 -9.57
C ILE A 240 -11.42 -6.07 -8.19
N TRP A 241 -12.53 -5.38 -7.88
CA TRP A 241 -12.79 -4.77 -6.58
C TRP A 241 -14.09 -5.33 -6.05
#